data_AF-A0A014N749-F1
#
_entry.id   AF-A0A014N749-F1
#
_cell.length_a   1.000
_cell.length_b   1.000
_cell.length_c   1.000
_cell.angle_alpha   90.00
_cell.angle_beta   90.00
_cell.angle_gamma   90.00
#
_symmetry.space_group_name_H-M   'P 1'
#
loop_
_entity.id
_entity.type
_entity.pdbx_description
1 polymer ?
#
loop_
_entity_poly.entity_id
_entity_poly.type
_entity_poly.pdbx_seq_one_letter_code
_entity_poly.pdbx_strand_id
1 'polypeptide(L)'
;MNTVTTLVPEARAAYGVYATFPRRRYAADMLIKRITPMQAHASARAENSRAWSTAAKQLSGAIDAVTAAADAPLLGGRPIRRAATAIVLDAIVAFERAHANSLPYDDHGRYNPAPGTEYEFSVSDIGRATVQLLGPDWHAESTPWGVGACLARDGEPRSTFTLGVDEIDDDLYIRSNLLESTVYLSDACAADGLDVLAARVADTVRSLRNGED
;
A
#
# COMPACT_ATOMS: atom_id res chain seq x y z
N MET A 1 1.69 5.48 -14.57
CA MET A 1 3.11 5.15 -14.24
C MET A 1 3.50 6.06 -13.09
N ASN A 2 3.85 5.51 -11.92
CA ASN A 2 3.97 6.27 -10.68
C ASN A 2 5.22 7.18 -10.74
N THR A 3 5.06 8.49 -10.78
CA THR A 3 6.15 9.44 -11.11
C THR A 3 7.34 9.33 -10.15
N VAL A 4 7.08 8.91 -8.91
CA VAL A 4 8.11 8.68 -7.88
C VAL A 4 9.00 7.46 -8.17
N THR A 5 8.46 6.42 -8.81
CA THR A 5 9.19 5.16 -9.06
C THR A 5 10.36 5.31 -10.03
N THR A 6 10.41 6.38 -10.82
CA THR A 6 11.54 6.69 -11.70
C THR A 6 12.51 7.70 -11.08
N LEU A 7 12.00 8.66 -10.31
CA LEU A 7 12.81 9.76 -9.75
C LEU A 7 13.82 9.30 -8.68
N VAL A 8 13.39 8.41 -7.78
CA VAL A 8 14.23 7.98 -6.64
C VAL A 8 15.46 7.18 -7.10
N PRO A 9 15.35 6.13 -7.94
CA PRO A 9 16.52 5.36 -8.37
C PRO A 9 17.53 6.22 -9.14
N GLU A 10 17.06 7.14 -10.00
CA GLU A 10 17.93 8.04 -10.75
C GLU A 10 18.68 9.02 -9.86
N ALA A 11 18.01 9.58 -8.85
CA ALA A 11 18.64 10.47 -7.87
C ALA A 11 19.67 9.73 -7.00
N ARG A 12 19.36 8.50 -6.56
CA ARG A 12 20.30 7.63 -5.83
C ARG A 12 21.55 7.31 -6.66
N ALA A 13 21.39 7.01 -7.94
CA ALA A 13 22.51 6.77 -8.84
C ALA A 13 23.39 8.03 -9.02
N ALA A 14 22.77 9.19 -9.27
CA ALA A 14 23.49 10.46 -9.37
C ALA A 14 24.19 10.84 -8.05
N TYR A 15 23.55 10.57 -6.91
CA TYR A 15 24.14 10.76 -5.59
C TYR A 15 25.41 9.93 -5.42
N GLY A 16 25.42 8.66 -5.82
CA GLY A 16 26.61 7.81 -5.74
C GLY A 16 27.80 8.37 -6.52
N VAL A 17 27.55 8.91 -7.72
CA VAL A 17 28.56 9.59 -8.54
C VAL A 17 29.07 10.86 -7.83
N TYR A 18 28.17 11.68 -7.30
CA TYR A 18 28.52 12.90 -6.57
C TYR A 18 29.31 12.64 -5.29
N ALA A 19 28.91 11.65 -4.49
CA ALA A 19 29.59 11.26 -3.26
C ALA A 19 31.03 10.77 -3.51
N THR A 20 31.24 10.09 -4.65
CA THR A 20 32.56 9.61 -5.07
C THR A 20 33.42 10.75 -5.62
N PHE A 21 32.82 11.67 -6.39
CA PHE A 21 33.52 12.75 -7.08
C PHE A 21 32.97 14.15 -6.75
N PRO A 22 32.95 14.57 -5.46
CA PRO A 22 32.23 15.78 -5.02
C PRO A 22 32.89 17.09 -5.48
N ARG A 23 34.11 17.02 -6.04
CA ARG A 23 34.83 18.16 -6.61
C ARG A 23 34.53 18.38 -8.10
N ARG A 24 33.86 17.43 -8.75
CA ARG A 24 33.62 17.49 -10.19
C ARG A 24 32.31 18.20 -10.45
N ARG A 25 32.37 19.34 -11.14
CA ARG A 25 31.19 20.14 -11.47
C ARG A 25 30.12 19.33 -12.20
N TYR A 26 30.52 18.48 -13.16
CA TYR A 26 29.58 17.60 -13.86
C TYR A 26 28.76 16.70 -12.92
N ALA A 27 29.35 16.24 -11.80
CA ALA A 27 28.66 15.37 -10.85
C ALA A 27 27.63 16.17 -10.02
N ALA A 28 27.96 17.41 -9.68
CA ALA A 28 27.03 18.35 -9.05
C ALA A 28 25.86 18.68 -9.99
N ASP A 29 26.15 19.04 -11.25
CA ASP A 29 25.15 19.40 -12.26
C ASP A 29 24.19 18.22 -12.55
N MET A 30 24.75 17.01 -12.67
CA MET A 30 23.97 15.78 -12.86
C MET A 30 23.04 15.52 -11.68
N LEU A 31 23.53 15.69 -10.45
CA LEU A 31 22.74 15.49 -9.24
C LEU A 31 21.61 16.52 -9.13
N ILE A 32 21.91 17.82 -9.34
CA ILE A 32 20.89 18.89 -9.35
C ILE A 32 19.81 18.56 -10.38
N LYS A 33 20.19 18.15 -11.60
CA LYS A 33 19.24 17.78 -12.66
C LYS A 33 18.27 16.66 -12.23
N ARG A 34 18.68 15.74 -11.35
CA ARG A 34 17.83 14.66 -10.84
C ARG A 34 17.01 15.05 -9.60
N ILE A 35 17.53 15.94 -8.75
CA ILE A 35 16.83 16.42 -7.55
C ILE A 35 15.76 17.46 -7.90
N THR A 36 15.96 18.30 -8.93
CA THR A 36 14.99 19.35 -9.30
C THR A 36 13.58 18.81 -9.60
N PRO A 37 13.40 17.72 -10.40
CA PRO A 37 12.08 17.13 -10.58
C PRO A 37 11.47 16.55 -9.30
N MET A 38 12.29 15.98 -8.39
CA MET A 38 11.82 15.53 -7.07
C MET A 38 11.32 16.72 -6.23
N GLN A 39 12.04 17.84 -6.25
CA GLN A 39 11.66 19.04 -5.52
C GLN A 39 10.34 19.63 -6.05
N ALA A 40 10.17 19.68 -7.37
CA ALA A 40 8.94 20.13 -8.00
C ALA A 40 7.76 19.21 -7.63
N HIS A 41 7.99 17.89 -7.67
CA HIS A 41 6.99 16.89 -7.28
C HIS A 41 6.54 17.03 -5.82
N ALA A 42 7.50 17.17 -4.90
CA ALA A 42 7.21 17.36 -3.48
C ALA A 42 6.51 18.69 -3.21
N SER A 43 6.92 19.77 -3.88
CA SER A 43 6.31 21.10 -3.74
C SER A 43 4.84 21.13 -4.16
N ALA A 44 4.50 20.46 -5.28
CA ALA A 44 3.12 20.34 -5.74
C ALA A 44 2.19 19.65 -4.73
N ARG A 45 2.75 18.92 -3.75
CA ARG A 45 2.01 18.18 -2.70
C ARG A 45 2.16 18.79 -1.31
N ALA A 46 2.95 19.85 -1.18
CA ALA A 46 3.30 20.45 0.10
C ALA A 46 2.11 21.09 0.82
N GLU A 47 1.10 21.56 0.07
CA GLU A 47 -0.10 22.21 0.61
C GLU A 47 -0.94 21.25 1.47
N ASN A 48 -1.04 19.99 1.05
CA ASN A 48 -1.95 19.00 1.65
C ASN A 48 -1.23 17.96 2.53
N SER A 49 0.10 18.05 2.67
CA SER A 49 0.87 17.08 3.45
C SER A 49 2.12 17.69 4.07
N ARG A 50 2.22 17.58 5.40
CA ARG A 50 3.40 17.99 6.16
C ARG A 50 4.65 17.19 5.76
N ALA A 51 4.48 15.92 5.40
CA ALA A 51 5.59 15.09 4.95
C ALA A 51 6.14 15.59 3.61
N TRP A 52 5.26 15.89 2.64
CA TRP A 52 5.66 16.47 1.35
C TRP A 52 6.24 17.87 1.48
N SER A 53 5.68 18.72 2.37
CA SER A 53 6.23 20.04 2.69
C SER A 53 7.66 19.97 3.26
N THR A 54 7.91 18.99 4.13
CA THR A 54 9.24 18.76 4.71
C THR A 54 10.22 18.28 3.65
N ALA A 55 9.83 17.30 2.83
CA ALA A 55 10.65 16.80 1.73
C ALA A 55 10.99 17.89 0.71
N ALA A 56 10.02 18.73 0.33
CA ALA A 56 10.24 19.85 -0.60
C ALA A 56 11.30 20.85 -0.09
N LYS A 57 11.23 21.21 1.20
CA LYS A 57 12.22 22.09 1.84
C LYS A 57 13.62 21.47 1.87
N GLN A 58 13.72 20.19 2.23
CA GLN A 58 15.00 19.50 2.27
C GLN A 58 15.63 19.35 0.88
N LEU A 59 14.83 19.07 -0.15
CA LEU A 59 15.31 18.99 -1.54
C LEU A 59 15.76 20.36 -2.07
N SER A 60 15.05 21.44 -1.73
CA SER A 60 15.51 22.80 -2.04
C SER A 60 16.85 23.10 -1.37
N GLY A 61 16.97 22.82 -0.06
CA GLY A 61 18.23 23.01 0.67
C GLY A 61 19.38 22.13 0.14
N ALA A 62 19.07 20.95 -0.38
CA ALA A 62 20.05 20.08 -1.03
C ALA A 62 20.57 20.69 -2.35
N ILE A 63 19.71 21.29 -3.17
CA ILE A 63 20.11 22.01 -4.38
C ILE A 63 21.06 23.16 -4.04
N ASP A 64 20.72 23.96 -3.02
CA ASP A 64 21.56 25.07 -2.56
C ASP A 64 22.92 24.58 -2.03
N ALA A 65 22.92 23.52 -1.22
CA ALA A 65 24.13 22.93 -0.66
C ALA A 65 25.07 22.36 -1.73
N VAL A 66 24.53 21.69 -2.75
CA VAL A 66 25.31 21.15 -3.87
C VAL A 66 25.91 22.28 -4.71
N THR A 67 25.14 23.34 -4.97
CA THR A 67 25.60 24.52 -5.70
C THR A 67 26.75 25.20 -4.95
N ALA A 68 26.58 25.47 -3.65
CA ALA A 68 27.63 26.04 -2.81
C ALA A 68 28.89 25.14 -2.73
N ALA A 69 28.72 23.83 -2.70
CA ALA A 69 29.83 22.88 -2.68
C ALA A 69 30.60 22.79 -4.01
N ALA A 70 29.93 23.06 -5.14
CA ALA A 70 30.55 23.12 -6.46
C ALA A 70 31.45 24.36 -6.60
N ASP A 71 31.03 25.49 -6.03
CA ASP A 71 31.79 26.75 -6.05
C ASP A 71 32.82 26.84 -4.91
N ALA A 72 32.81 25.89 -3.97
CA ALA A 72 33.70 25.91 -2.82
C ALA A 72 35.18 25.77 -3.22
N PRO A 73 36.08 26.60 -2.64
CA PRO A 73 37.50 26.62 -2.99
C PRO A 73 38.20 25.28 -2.74
N LEU A 74 39.30 25.03 -3.45
CA LEU A 74 40.07 23.79 -3.32
C LEU A 74 40.60 23.61 -1.89
N LEU A 75 41.18 24.67 -1.35
CA LEU A 75 41.61 24.76 0.05
C LEU A 75 40.41 25.15 0.91
N GLY A 76 40.14 24.38 1.97
CA GLY A 76 39.05 24.66 2.91
C GLY A 76 37.64 24.21 2.47
N GLY A 77 37.39 23.88 1.20
CA GLY A 77 36.05 23.44 0.75
C GLY A 77 35.68 21.98 1.07
N ARG A 78 36.55 21.21 1.73
CA ARG A 78 36.28 19.78 2.08
C ARG A 78 35.09 19.60 3.04
N PRO A 79 34.95 20.39 4.13
CA PRO A 79 33.80 20.30 5.03
C PRO A 79 32.50 20.65 4.32
N ILE A 80 32.50 21.67 3.45
CA ILE A 80 31.33 22.09 2.67
C ILE A 80 30.83 20.95 1.78
N ARG A 81 31.74 20.32 1.02
CA ARG A 81 31.40 19.16 0.17
C ARG A 81 30.87 17.97 0.97
N ARG A 82 31.44 17.67 2.14
CA ARG A 82 30.94 16.61 3.03
C ARG A 82 29.54 16.90 3.55
N ALA A 83 29.29 18.14 3.97
CA ALA A 83 27.97 18.56 4.43
C ALA A 83 26.94 18.44 3.31
N ALA A 84 27.27 18.88 2.10
CA ALA A 84 26.38 18.75 0.94
C ALA A 84 26.03 17.29 0.63
N THR A 85 27.00 16.36 0.70
CA THR A 85 26.72 14.92 0.54
C THR A 85 25.73 14.39 1.58
N ALA A 86 25.86 14.79 2.85
CA ALA A 86 24.92 14.36 3.90
C ALA A 86 23.51 14.95 3.67
N ILE A 87 23.44 16.27 3.44
CA ILE A 87 22.18 16.99 3.21
C ILE A 87 21.39 16.38 2.03
N VAL A 88 22.08 16.04 0.93
CA VAL A 88 21.43 15.41 -0.23
C VAL A 88 20.84 14.06 0.12
N LEU A 89 21.60 13.20 0.82
CA LEU A 89 21.11 11.87 1.18
C LEU A 89 19.88 11.96 2.08
N ASP A 90 19.92 12.86 3.07
CA ASP A 90 18.79 13.10 3.97
C ASP A 90 17.55 13.57 3.20
N ALA A 91 17.73 14.48 2.23
CA ALA A 91 16.63 14.96 1.38
C ALA A 91 16.01 13.87 0.50
N ILE A 92 16.83 12.98 -0.09
CA ILE A 92 16.35 11.83 -0.86
C ILE A 92 15.55 10.88 0.05
N VAL A 93 16.06 10.58 1.25
CA VAL A 93 15.38 9.72 2.22
C VAL A 93 14.07 10.34 2.72
N ALA A 94 14.01 11.64 2.93
CA ALA A 94 12.78 12.31 3.32
C ALA A 94 11.70 12.25 2.22
N PHE A 95 12.11 12.35 0.96
CA PHE A 95 11.22 12.17 -0.18
C PHE A 95 10.69 10.73 -0.26
N GLU A 96 11.56 9.72 -0.10
CA GLU A 96 11.17 8.30 -0.05
C GLU A 96 10.17 8.03 1.09
N ARG A 97 10.41 8.59 2.28
CA ARG A 97 9.49 8.47 3.42
C ARG A 97 8.15 9.15 3.16
N ALA A 98 8.15 10.35 2.56
CA ALA A 98 6.93 11.03 2.20
C ALA A 98 6.09 10.21 1.20
N HIS A 99 6.74 9.54 0.25
CA HIS A 99 6.09 8.63 -0.68
C HIS A 99 5.56 7.36 -0.02
N ALA A 100 6.35 6.71 0.85
CA ALA A 100 5.90 5.53 1.58
C ALA A 100 4.67 5.84 2.44
N ASN A 101 4.63 7.01 3.08
CA ASN A 101 3.50 7.47 3.86
C ASN A 101 2.27 7.84 3.02
N SER A 102 2.42 8.02 1.70
CA SER A 102 1.28 8.25 0.80
C SER A 102 0.66 6.95 0.29
N LEU A 103 1.30 5.80 0.47
CA LEU A 103 0.67 4.52 0.12
C LEU A 103 -0.50 4.21 1.07
N PRO A 104 -1.59 3.59 0.58
CA PRO A 104 -1.80 3.04 -0.76
C PRO A 104 -2.29 4.06 -1.80
N TYR A 105 -2.25 5.37 -1.53
CA TYR A 105 -2.80 6.37 -2.44
C TYR A 105 -1.82 6.78 -3.55
N ASP A 106 -2.38 7.07 -4.72
CA ASP A 106 -1.64 7.55 -5.88
C ASP A 106 -1.34 9.06 -5.80
N ASP A 107 -0.71 9.57 -6.86
CA ASP A 107 -0.34 10.97 -7.04
C ASP A 107 -1.53 11.97 -7.02
N HIS A 108 -2.76 11.46 -7.09
CA HIS A 108 -4.00 12.23 -7.04
C HIS A 108 -4.82 11.98 -5.77
N GLY A 109 -4.26 11.24 -4.80
CA GLY A 109 -4.98 10.85 -3.58
C GLY A 109 -6.02 9.75 -3.82
N ARG A 110 -6.01 9.08 -4.97
CA ARG A 110 -6.89 7.94 -5.24
C ARG A 110 -6.29 6.71 -4.61
N TYR A 111 -7.12 5.88 -4.01
CA TYR A 111 -6.70 4.61 -3.47
C TYR A 111 -6.16 3.69 -4.60
N ASN A 112 -4.93 3.20 -4.45
CA ASN A 112 -4.19 2.41 -5.44
C ASN A 112 -3.17 1.46 -4.74
N PRO A 113 -3.67 0.46 -3.98
CA PRO A 113 -2.82 -0.50 -3.28
C PRO A 113 -1.90 -1.25 -4.26
N ALA A 114 -0.76 -1.74 -3.76
CA ALA A 114 0.04 -2.63 -4.58
C ALA A 114 -0.76 -3.92 -4.86
N PRO A 115 -0.65 -4.50 -6.07
CA PRO A 115 -1.38 -5.73 -6.38
C PRO A 115 -1.12 -6.82 -5.34
N GLY A 116 -2.19 -7.36 -4.76
CA GLY A 116 -2.12 -8.43 -3.75
C GLY A 116 -1.75 -7.99 -2.34
N THR A 117 -1.74 -6.68 -2.03
CA THR A 117 -1.37 -6.17 -0.69
C THR A 117 -2.51 -5.46 0.02
N GLU A 118 -3.73 -5.51 -0.52
CA GLU A 118 -4.85 -4.74 0.01
C GLU A 118 -5.39 -5.32 1.32
N TYR A 119 -5.53 -6.65 1.37
CA TYR A 119 -6.04 -7.38 2.51
C TYR A 119 -5.16 -8.60 2.77
N GLU A 120 -4.96 -8.94 4.04
CA GLU A 120 -4.12 -10.07 4.46
C GLU A 120 -4.71 -11.42 4.01
N PHE A 121 -6.01 -11.47 3.77
CA PHE A 121 -6.75 -12.64 3.31
C PHE A 121 -7.92 -12.21 2.42
N SER A 122 -8.36 -13.13 1.56
CA SER A 122 -9.50 -12.96 0.64
C SER A 122 -10.81 -13.48 1.25
N VAL A 123 -11.95 -13.16 0.63
CA VAL A 123 -13.25 -13.76 1.01
C VAL A 123 -13.22 -15.28 0.84
N SER A 124 -12.45 -15.80 -0.13
CA SER A 124 -12.23 -17.24 -0.29
C SER A 124 -11.53 -17.87 0.91
N ASP A 125 -10.55 -17.18 1.50
CA ASP A 125 -9.85 -17.66 2.69
C ASP A 125 -10.80 -17.72 3.90
N ILE A 126 -11.69 -16.73 4.06
CA ILE A 126 -12.76 -16.76 5.07
C ILE A 126 -13.62 -18.00 4.87
N GLY A 127 -14.06 -18.28 3.64
CA GLY A 127 -14.86 -19.47 3.33
C GLY A 127 -14.13 -20.79 3.66
N ARG A 128 -12.84 -20.89 3.32
CA ARG A 128 -12.01 -22.06 3.62
C ARG A 128 -11.82 -22.26 5.12
N ALA A 129 -11.54 -21.19 5.86
CA ALA A 129 -11.43 -21.25 7.32
C ALA A 129 -12.78 -21.61 7.96
N THR A 130 -13.88 -21.09 7.42
CA THR A 130 -15.24 -21.40 7.89
C THR A 130 -15.56 -22.89 7.82
N VAL A 131 -15.25 -23.57 6.70
CA VAL A 131 -15.59 -25.00 6.57
C VAL A 131 -14.77 -25.89 7.51
N GLN A 132 -13.54 -25.48 7.86
CA GLN A 132 -12.78 -26.17 8.91
C GLN A 132 -13.50 -26.13 10.27
N LEU A 133 -14.25 -25.06 10.55
CA LEU A 133 -15.07 -24.93 11.75
C LEU A 133 -16.41 -25.66 11.65
N LEU A 134 -17.00 -25.75 10.45
CA LEU A 134 -18.27 -26.43 10.21
C LEU A 134 -18.16 -27.96 10.25
N GLY A 135 -17.00 -28.51 9.87
CA GLY A 135 -16.68 -29.93 10.00
C GLY A 135 -16.32 -30.61 8.67
N PRO A 136 -15.98 -31.90 8.72
CA PRO A 136 -15.34 -32.62 7.61
C PRO A 136 -16.24 -32.83 6.37
N ASP A 137 -17.56 -32.75 6.53
CA ASP A 137 -18.51 -32.92 5.43
C ASP A 137 -18.69 -31.63 4.61
N TRP A 138 -18.02 -30.54 4.99
CA TRP A 138 -18.17 -29.23 4.37
C TRP A 138 -16.97 -28.87 3.49
N HIS A 139 -17.28 -28.27 2.34
CA HIS A 139 -16.30 -27.83 1.36
C HIS A 139 -16.55 -26.40 0.96
N ALA A 140 -15.47 -25.69 0.65
CA ALA A 140 -15.50 -24.33 0.15
C ALA A 140 -14.87 -24.26 -1.23
N GLU A 141 -15.60 -23.68 -2.18
CA GLU A 141 -15.10 -23.35 -3.52
C GLU A 141 -14.96 -21.84 -3.65
N SER A 142 -13.85 -21.38 -4.23
CA SER A 142 -13.66 -19.96 -4.53
C SER A 142 -14.55 -19.57 -5.70
N THR A 143 -15.18 -18.40 -5.63
CA THR A 143 -15.70 -17.75 -6.85
C THR A 143 -14.51 -17.23 -7.69
N PRO A 144 -14.74 -16.86 -8.96
CA PRO A 144 -13.69 -16.27 -9.80
C PRO A 144 -12.98 -15.11 -9.09
N TRP A 145 -11.65 -15.08 -9.18
CA TRP A 145 -10.79 -14.05 -8.60
C TRP A 145 -10.81 -13.93 -7.06
N GLY A 146 -11.41 -14.87 -6.33
CA GLY A 146 -11.33 -14.91 -4.87
C GLY A 146 -12.20 -13.88 -4.13
N VAL A 147 -13.04 -13.15 -4.86
CA VAL A 147 -13.95 -12.12 -4.31
C VAL A 147 -15.14 -12.69 -3.54
N GLY A 148 -15.28 -14.02 -3.51
CA GLY A 148 -16.34 -14.73 -2.82
C GLY A 148 -16.00 -16.21 -2.60
N ALA A 149 -16.88 -16.91 -1.90
CA ALA A 149 -16.80 -18.35 -1.71
C ALA A 149 -18.19 -18.99 -1.74
N CYS A 150 -18.27 -20.22 -2.25
CA CYS A 150 -19.43 -21.08 -2.13
C CYS A 150 -19.13 -22.17 -1.10
N LEU A 151 -19.95 -22.29 -0.06
CA LEU A 151 -19.90 -23.36 0.93
C LEU A 151 -20.98 -24.38 0.62
N ALA A 152 -20.61 -25.66 0.62
CA ALA A 152 -21.53 -26.75 0.41
C ALA A 152 -21.23 -27.87 1.39
N ARG A 153 -22.27 -28.64 1.74
CA ARG A 153 -22.13 -29.89 2.48
C ARG A 153 -22.33 -31.07 1.55
N ASP A 154 -21.53 -32.10 1.71
CA ASP A 154 -21.66 -33.36 0.98
C ASP A 154 -23.06 -33.97 1.15
N GLY A 155 -23.63 -34.41 0.03
CA GLY A 155 -24.97 -35.02 0.00
C GLY A 155 -26.15 -34.04 0.09
N GLU A 156 -25.90 -32.73 0.27
CA GLU A 156 -26.94 -31.70 0.37
C GLU A 156 -26.74 -30.58 -0.69
N PRO A 157 -26.84 -30.88 -2.00
CA PRO A 157 -26.53 -29.92 -3.07
C PRO A 157 -27.49 -28.72 -3.14
N ARG A 158 -28.62 -28.75 -2.42
CA ARG A 158 -29.55 -27.62 -2.29
C ARG A 158 -29.23 -26.70 -1.12
N SER A 159 -28.37 -27.13 -0.19
CA SER A 159 -28.01 -26.42 1.04
C SER A 159 -26.67 -25.69 0.88
N THR A 160 -26.52 -24.90 -0.19
CA THR A 160 -25.29 -24.14 -0.46
C THR A 160 -25.40 -22.70 0.05
N PHE A 161 -24.29 -22.15 0.52
CA PHE A 161 -24.18 -20.79 1.01
C PHE A 161 -23.14 -20.03 0.19
N THR A 162 -23.45 -18.81 -0.24
CA THR A 162 -22.52 -17.95 -0.97
C THR A 162 -22.07 -16.80 -0.07
N LEU A 163 -20.75 -16.65 0.09
CA LEU A 163 -20.11 -15.50 0.69
C LEU A 163 -19.72 -14.51 -0.40
N GLY A 164 -19.94 -13.23 -0.12
CA GLY A 164 -19.45 -12.13 -0.93
C GLY A 164 -19.41 -10.84 -0.12
N VAL A 165 -18.94 -9.77 -0.75
CA VAL A 165 -18.99 -8.42 -0.20
C VAL A 165 -20.02 -7.65 -1.02
N ASP A 166 -20.91 -6.93 -0.33
CA ASP A 166 -21.89 -6.08 -0.99
C ASP A 166 -21.21 -4.90 -1.68
N GLU A 167 -21.67 -4.54 -2.89
CA GLU A 167 -21.04 -3.49 -3.69
C GLU A 167 -21.40 -2.07 -3.20
N ILE A 168 -22.46 -1.93 -2.38
CA ILE A 168 -22.97 -0.63 -1.95
C ILE A 168 -22.38 -0.26 -0.58
N ASP A 169 -22.48 -1.18 0.38
CA ASP A 169 -22.12 -0.93 1.78
C ASP A 169 -20.80 -1.61 2.21
N ASP A 170 -20.12 -2.33 1.32
CA ASP A 170 -18.89 -3.10 1.58
C ASP A 170 -19.03 -4.16 2.70
N ASP A 171 -20.27 -4.57 2.98
CA ASP A 171 -20.59 -5.55 4.02
C ASP A 171 -20.35 -6.99 3.55
N LEU A 172 -19.70 -7.78 4.40
CA LEU A 172 -19.63 -9.23 4.20
C LEU A 172 -21.04 -9.82 4.33
N TYR A 173 -21.51 -10.50 3.30
CA TYR A 173 -22.82 -11.17 3.31
C TYR A 173 -22.70 -12.68 3.13
N ILE A 174 -23.73 -13.36 3.61
CA ILE A 174 -23.93 -14.81 3.46
C ILE A 174 -25.32 -15.02 2.87
N ARG A 175 -25.37 -15.55 1.66
CA ARG A 175 -26.61 -15.90 0.96
C ARG A 175 -26.87 -17.39 1.06
N SER A 176 -28.04 -17.77 1.56
CA SER A 176 -28.52 -19.15 1.57
C SER A 176 -29.34 -19.43 0.31
N ASN A 177 -28.95 -20.43 -0.48
CA ASN A 177 -29.77 -20.89 -1.60
C ASN A 177 -30.99 -21.70 -1.13
N LEU A 178 -30.94 -22.25 0.08
CA LEU A 178 -32.03 -23.06 0.65
C LEU A 178 -33.21 -22.18 1.07
N LEU A 179 -32.93 -21.08 1.77
CA LEU A 179 -33.93 -20.14 2.28
C LEU A 179 -34.20 -18.96 1.34
N GLU A 180 -33.47 -18.88 0.23
CA GLU A 180 -33.43 -17.71 -0.67
C GLU A 180 -33.22 -16.38 0.08
N SER A 181 -32.43 -16.41 1.15
CA SER A 181 -32.19 -15.27 2.04
C SER A 181 -30.74 -14.82 2.05
N THR A 182 -30.51 -13.54 2.33
CA THR A 182 -29.18 -12.96 2.51
C THR A 182 -29.08 -12.34 3.89
N VAL A 183 -28.03 -12.69 4.61
CA VAL A 183 -27.67 -12.08 5.90
C VAL A 183 -26.42 -11.24 5.71
N TYR A 184 -26.49 -9.97 6.09
CA TYR A 184 -25.36 -9.04 6.07
C TYR A 184 -24.72 -9.00 7.45
N LEU A 185 -23.39 -9.05 7.49
CA LEU A 185 -22.59 -8.91 8.70
C LEU A 185 -22.05 -7.48 8.77
N SER A 186 -22.92 -6.51 9.04
CA SER A 186 -22.62 -5.07 9.00
C SER A 186 -21.52 -4.61 9.98
N ASP A 187 -21.23 -5.41 11.00
CA ASP A 187 -20.18 -5.14 11.99
C ASP A 187 -18.90 -5.96 11.71
N ALA A 188 -18.80 -6.62 10.55
CA ALA A 188 -17.65 -7.43 10.16
C ALA A 188 -16.75 -6.64 9.20
N CYS A 189 -15.47 -6.55 9.53
CA CYS A 189 -14.49 -5.89 8.67
C CYS A 189 -13.19 -6.68 8.60
N ALA A 190 -12.35 -6.39 7.59
CA ALA A 190 -11.06 -7.08 7.42
C ALA A 190 -10.15 -6.97 8.66
N ALA A 191 -10.29 -5.91 9.47
CA ALA A 191 -9.51 -5.71 10.69
C ALA A 191 -9.87 -6.69 11.83
N ASP A 192 -11.01 -7.37 11.77
CA ASP A 192 -11.39 -8.39 12.77
C ASP A 192 -10.48 -9.63 12.69
N GLY A 193 -9.83 -9.83 11.55
CA GLY A 193 -8.96 -10.98 11.29
C GLY A 193 -9.72 -12.22 10.82
N LEU A 194 -8.99 -13.11 10.15
CA LEU A 194 -9.55 -14.28 9.47
C LEU A 194 -10.34 -15.20 10.41
N ASP A 195 -9.79 -15.51 11.59
CA ASP A 195 -10.39 -16.47 12.52
C ASP A 195 -11.73 -15.98 13.08
N VAL A 196 -11.82 -14.68 13.39
CA VAL A 196 -13.04 -14.06 13.92
C VAL A 196 -14.13 -14.04 12.86
N LEU A 197 -13.78 -13.66 11.63
CA LEU A 197 -14.72 -13.64 10.51
C LEU A 197 -15.21 -15.05 10.17
N ALA A 198 -14.31 -16.04 10.12
CA ALA A 198 -14.65 -17.42 9.87
C ALA A 198 -15.60 -17.99 10.94
N ALA A 199 -15.37 -17.68 12.22
CA ALA A 199 -16.25 -18.10 13.31
C ALA A 199 -17.66 -17.48 13.18
N ARG A 200 -17.75 -16.17 12.89
CA ARG A 200 -19.03 -15.49 12.66
C ARG A 200 -19.80 -16.12 11.50
N VAL A 201 -19.13 -16.36 10.38
CA VAL A 201 -19.76 -17.01 9.22
C VAL A 201 -20.24 -18.42 9.58
N ALA A 202 -19.44 -19.21 10.28
CA ALA A 202 -19.83 -20.56 10.69
C ALA A 202 -21.08 -20.54 11.58
N ASP A 203 -21.16 -19.60 12.52
CA ASP A 203 -22.32 -19.44 13.39
C ASP A 203 -23.56 -19.00 12.61
N THR A 204 -23.42 -18.08 11.65
CA THR A 204 -24.53 -17.68 10.77
C THR A 204 -25.02 -18.85 9.91
N VAL A 205 -24.12 -19.65 9.33
CA VAL A 205 -24.48 -20.84 8.53
C VAL A 205 -25.24 -21.85 9.40
N ARG A 206 -24.78 -22.12 10.63
CA ARG A 206 -25.48 -22.99 11.58
C ARG A 206 -26.86 -22.43 11.92
N SER A 207 -26.98 -21.12 12.16
CA SER A 207 -28.26 -20.48 12.46
C SER A 207 -29.24 -20.58 11.29
N LEU A 208 -28.78 -20.36 10.07
CA LEU A 208 -29.62 -20.47 8.86
C LEU A 208 -30.08 -21.91 8.61
N ARG A 209 -29.29 -22.91 9.00
CA ARG A 209 -29.71 -24.31 8.94
C ARG A 209 -30.69 -24.71 10.04
N ASN A 210 -30.44 -24.27 11.27
CA ASN A 210 -31.26 -24.66 12.42
C ASN A 210 -32.61 -23.93 12.50
N GLY A 211 -32.82 -22.89 11.68
CA GLY A 211 -34.12 -22.23 11.53
C GLY A 211 -35.17 -23.05 10.77
N GLU A 212 -34.86 -24.31 10.41
CA GLU A 212 -35.77 -25.26 9.75
C GLU A 212 -36.56 -26.16 10.71
N ASP A 213 -36.28 -26.14 12.02
CA ASP A 213 -37.04 -26.88 13.06
C ASP A 213 -38.12 -26.01 13.73
#